data_AF-A0A1D8GM36-F1
#
_entry.id   AF-A0A1D8GM36-F1
#
_cell.length_a   1.000
_cell.length_b   1.000
_cell.length_c   1.000
_cell.angle_alpha   90.00
_cell.angle_beta   90.00
_cell.angle_gamma   90.00
#
_symmetry.space_group_name_H-M   'P 1'
#
loop_
_entity.id
_entity.type
_entity.pdbx_description
1 polymer ?
#
loop_
_entity_poly.entity_id
_entity_poly.type
_entity_poly.pdbx_seq_one_letter_code
_entity_poly.pdbx_strand_id
1 'polypeptide(L)'
;MQQNQQAQQAAQQAQQSIQQALQAIQQATQVANPQAVQQAQQHLQQAVQQLTQAQTSAQPAQKQQFQLVHQQLQQAMQQLQQAQQLEN
;
A
#
# COMPACT_ATOMS: atom_id res chain seq x y z
N MET A 1 -19.60 15.50 -9.10
CA MET A 1 -19.89 14.30 -8.29
C MET A 1 -19.02 13.09 -8.66
N GLN A 2 -18.73 12.81 -9.95
CA GLN A 2 -17.99 11.59 -10.37
C GLN A 2 -16.53 11.50 -9.89
N GLN A 3 -15.77 12.59 -9.87
CA GLN A 3 -14.37 12.59 -9.41
C GLN A 3 -14.23 12.11 -7.94
N ASN A 4 -15.24 12.37 -7.12
CA ASN A 4 -15.23 12.01 -5.70
C ASN A 4 -15.37 10.50 -5.47
N GLN A 5 -16.14 9.81 -6.33
CA GLN A 5 -16.28 8.35 -6.29
C GLN A 5 -15.00 7.67 -6.74
N GLN A 6 -14.35 8.20 -7.76
CA GLN A 6 -13.12 7.64 -8.30
C GLN A 6 -11.96 7.73 -7.28
N ALA A 7 -11.83 8.87 -6.59
CA ALA A 7 -10.86 9.03 -5.50
C ALA A 7 -11.12 8.06 -4.33
N GLN A 8 -12.37 7.89 -3.93
CA GLN A 8 -12.72 6.98 -2.84
C GLN A 8 -12.45 5.52 -3.21
N GLN A 9 -12.78 5.12 -4.45
CA GLN A 9 -12.54 3.77 -4.93
C GLN A 9 -11.04 3.47 -5.04
N ALA A 10 -10.25 4.41 -5.55
CA ALA A 10 -8.81 4.23 -5.66
C ALA A 10 -8.12 4.22 -4.27
N ALA A 11 -8.62 4.98 -3.28
CA ALA A 11 -8.15 4.87 -1.90
C ALA A 11 -8.47 3.51 -1.26
N GLN A 12 -9.65 2.96 -1.51
CA GLN A 12 -10.01 1.60 -1.05
C GLN A 12 -9.14 0.52 -1.71
N GLN A 13 -8.90 0.63 -3.01
CA GLN A 13 -8.00 -0.28 -3.71
C GLN A 13 -6.57 -0.20 -3.16
N ALA A 14 -6.06 1.01 -2.92
CA ALA A 14 -4.75 1.21 -2.31
C ALA A 14 -4.68 0.53 -0.94
N GLN A 15 -5.71 0.66 -0.12
CA GLN A 15 -5.79 0.00 1.18
C GLN A 15 -5.72 -1.52 1.07
N GLN A 16 -6.45 -2.11 0.10
CA GLN A 16 -6.43 -3.55 -0.12
C GLN A 16 -5.04 -4.03 -0.59
N SER A 17 -4.42 -3.31 -1.52
CA SER A 17 -3.07 -3.58 -2.00
C SER A 17 -2.03 -3.51 -0.88
N ILE A 18 -2.13 -2.53 0.03
CA ILE A 18 -1.25 -2.44 1.21
C ILE A 18 -1.43 -3.63 2.13
N GLN A 19 -2.68 -4.07 2.34
CA GLN A 19 -2.98 -5.20 3.21
C GLN A 19 -2.41 -6.52 2.65
N GLN A 20 -2.49 -6.71 1.33
CA GLN A 20 -1.83 -7.83 0.65
C GLN A 20 -0.31 -7.75 0.75
N ALA A 21 0.26 -6.56 0.59
CA ALA A 21 1.70 -6.36 0.76
C ALA A 21 2.17 -6.71 2.17
N LEU A 22 1.46 -6.26 3.21
CA LEU A 22 1.77 -6.58 4.60
C LEU A 22 1.73 -8.09 4.85
N GLN A 23 0.75 -8.79 4.29
CA GLN A 23 0.66 -10.25 4.42
C GLN A 23 1.84 -10.95 3.73
N ALA A 24 2.23 -10.48 2.54
CA ALA A 24 3.39 -10.99 1.81
C ALA A 24 4.71 -10.69 2.54
N ILE A 25 4.87 -9.51 3.14
CA ILE A 25 6.02 -9.16 3.99
C ILE A 25 6.10 -10.06 5.22
N GLN A 26 4.95 -10.36 5.83
CA GLN A 26 4.89 -11.22 6.99
C GLN A 26 5.28 -12.66 6.64
N GLN A 27 4.89 -13.14 5.45
CA GLN A 27 5.37 -14.42 4.94
C GLN A 27 6.87 -14.38 4.63
N ALA A 28 7.35 -13.34 3.94
CA ALA A 28 8.76 -13.17 3.64
C ALA A 28 9.64 -13.23 4.90
N THR A 29 9.23 -12.55 5.96
CA THR A 29 9.98 -12.51 7.23
C THR A 29 9.87 -13.80 8.05
N GLN A 30 8.73 -14.49 8.06
CA GLN A 30 8.57 -15.73 8.82
C GLN A 30 9.20 -16.96 8.16
N VAL A 31 9.13 -17.07 6.83
CA VAL A 31 9.58 -18.26 6.10
C VAL A 31 10.79 -18.00 5.19
N ALA A 32 11.43 -16.82 5.31
CA ALA A 32 12.55 -16.39 4.46
C ALA A 32 12.24 -16.60 2.96
N ASN A 33 11.07 -16.10 2.52
CA ASN A 33 10.58 -16.30 1.16
C ASN A 33 10.83 -15.07 0.26
N PRO A 34 11.82 -15.13 -0.64
CA PRO A 34 12.15 -14.01 -1.55
C PRO A 34 11.10 -13.72 -2.60
N GLN A 35 10.28 -14.69 -2.96
CA GLN A 35 9.15 -14.42 -3.85
C GLN A 35 8.09 -13.56 -3.14
N ALA A 36 7.93 -13.72 -1.82
CA ALA A 36 6.96 -12.94 -1.05
C ALA A 36 7.41 -11.48 -0.90
N VAL A 37 8.71 -11.21 -0.81
CA VAL A 37 9.24 -9.83 -0.85
C VAL A 37 8.97 -9.16 -2.20
N GLN A 38 9.19 -9.87 -3.30
CA GLN A 38 8.90 -9.33 -4.64
C GLN A 38 7.40 -9.06 -4.83
N GLN A 39 6.53 -9.96 -4.35
CA GLN A 39 5.08 -9.75 -4.38
C GLN A 39 4.68 -8.54 -3.55
N ALA A 40 5.18 -8.43 -2.32
CA ALA A 40 4.94 -7.27 -1.47
C ALA A 40 5.39 -5.97 -2.14
N GLN A 41 6.54 -5.97 -2.82
CA GLN A 41 7.03 -4.81 -3.55
C GLN A 41 6.07 -4.40 -4.68
N GLN A 42 5.57 -5.35 -5.48
CA GLN A 42 4.58 -5.05 -6.52
C GLN A 42 3.28 -4.48 -5.93
N HIS A 43 2.76 -5.09 -4.87
CA HIS A 43 1.53 -4.63 -4.21
C HIS A 43 1.67 -3.22 -3.64
N LEU A 44 2.81 -2.89 -3.01
CA LEU A 44 3.06 -1.52 -2.54
C LEU A 44 3.19 -0.53 -3.69
N GLN A 45 3.83 -0.92 -4.79
CA GLN A 45 3.98 -0.03 -5.94
C GLN A 45 2.62 0.26 -6.62
N GLN A 46 1.72 -0.73 -6.68
CA GLN A 46 0.33 -0.51 -7.07
C GLN A 46 -0.41 0.40 -6.09
N ALA A 47 -0.26 0.17 -4.78
CA ALA A 47 -0.88 1.01 -3.78
C ALA A 47 -0.44 2.48 -3.86
N VAL A 48 0.85 2.75 -4.11
CA VAL A 48 1.38 4.11 -4.32
C VAL A 48 0.70 4.78 -5.51
N GLN A 49 0.59 4.09 -6.65
CA GLN A 49 -0.06 4.65 -7.84
C GLN A 49 -1.55 4.92 -7.61
N GLN A 50 -2.26 3.98 -7.00
CA GLN A 50 -3.66 4.13 -6.64
C GLN A 50 -3.85 5.31 -5.70
N LEU A 51 -3.02 5.42 -4.66
CA LEU A 51 -3.08 6.53 -3.71
C LEU A 51 -2.79 7.88 -4.38
N THR A 52 -1.81 7.95 -5.30
CA THR A 52 -1.44 9.19 -6.00
C THR A 52 -2.56 9.67 -6.93
N GLN A 53 -3.17 8.77 -7.70
CA GLN A 53 -4.35 9.09 -8.52
C GLN A 53 -5.50 9.57 -7.65
N ALA A 54 -5.72 8.86 -6.55
CA ALA A 54 -6.81 9.13 -5.66
C ALA A 54 -6.62 10.49 -4.97
N GLN A 55 -5.39 10.84 -4.57
CA GLN A 55 -5.04 12.09 -3.89
C GLN A 55 -5.21 13.32 -4.80
N THR A 56 -5.00 13.14 -6.11
CA THR A 56 -5.21 14.19 -7.13
C THR A 56 -6.69 14.55 -7.29
N SER A 57 -7.59 13.59 -7.04
CA SER A 57 -9.04 13.76 -7.22
C SER A 57 -9.82 13.88 -5.90
N ALA A 58 -9.12 13.79 -4.76
CA ALA A 58 -9.74 13.71 -3.44
C ALA A 58 -10.21 15.07 -2.91
N GLN A 59 -11.44 15.09 -2.39
CA GLN A 59 -11.98 16.25 -1.67
C GLN A 59 -11.49 16.28 -0.21
N PRO A 60 -11.55 17.44 0.47
CA PRO A 60 -11.08 17.58 1.85
C PRO A 60 -11.72 16.59 2.84
N ALA A 61 -12.98 16.18 2.64
CA ALA A 61 -13.64 15.17 3.47
C ALA A 61 -12.98 13.78 3.41
N GLN A 62 -12.23 13.48 2.34
CA GLN A 62 -11.52 12.21 2.16
C GLN A 62 -10.08 12.27 2.71
N LYS A 63 -9.56 13.46 3.06
CA LYS A 63 -8.20 13.64 3.59
C LYS A 63 -7.89 12.70 4.75
N GLN A 64 -8.84 12.46 5.66
CA GLN A 64 -8.66 11.55 6.79
C GLN A 64 -8.42 10.11 6.33
N GLN A 65 -9.25 9.61 5.41
CA GLN A 65 -9.09 8.28 4.85
C GLN A 65 -7.75 8.16 4.11
N PHE A 66 -7.38 9.17 3.34
CA PHE A 66 -6.08 9.21 2.68
C PHE A 66 -4.90 9.22 3.64
N GLN A 67 -4.97 9.99 4.73
CA GLN A 67 -3.91 10.01 5.73
C GLN A 67 -3.72 8.63 6.36
N LEU A 68 -4.80 7.93 6.67
CA LEU A 68 -4.73 6.57 7.21
C LEU A 68 -4.09 5.60 6.22
N VAL A 69 -4.52 5.62 4.95
CA VAL A 69 -3.97 4.73 3.92
C VAL A 69 -2.51 5.08 3.60
N HIS A 70 -2.15 6.37 3.55
CA HIS A 70 -0.77 6.81 3.40
C HIS A 70 0.10 6.32 4.57
N GLN A 71 -0.39 6.43 5.81
CA GLN A 71 0.37 5.97 6.98
C GLN A 71 0.58 4.45 6.94
N GLN A 72 -0.44 3.68 6.56
CA GLN A 72 -0.31 2.23 6.35
C GLN A 72 0.69 1.89 5.24
N LEU A 73 0.66 2.64 4.13
CA LEU A 73 1.59 2.48 3.02
C LEU A 73 3.03 2.71 3.47
N GLN A 74 3.27 3.77 4.24
CA GLN A 74 4.58 4.13 4.74
C GLN A 74 5.10 3.06 5.72
N GLN A 75 4.25 2.56 6.60
CA GLN A 75 4.58 1.45 7.50
C GLN A 75 4.91 0.18 6.72
N ALA A 76 4.14 -0.16 5.70
CA ALA A 76 4.36 -1.35 4.90
C ALA A 76 5.65 -1.26 4.06
N MET A 77 5.99 -0.07 3.52
CA MET A 77 7.29 0.14 2.87
C MET A 77 8.45 -0.06 3.84
N GLN A 78 8.32 0.41 5.09
CA GLN A 78 9.35 0.25 6.09
C GLN A 78 9.55 -1.23 6.49
N GLN A 79 8.46 -1.98 6.63
CA GLN A 79 8.53 -3.42 6.87
C GLN A 79 9.09 -4.18 5.67
N LEU A 80 8.74 -3.79 4.44
CA LEU A 80 9.30 -4.38 3.23
C LEU A 80 10.81 -4.16 3.16
N GLN A 81 11.28 -2.96 3.49
CA GLN A 81 12.72 -2.66 3.51
C GLN A 81 13.45 -3.52 4.54
N GLN A 82 12.86 -3.74 5.72
CA GLN A 82 13.42 -4.65 6.72
C GLN A 82 13.42 -6.10 6.22
N ALA A 83 12.35 -6.56 5.57
CA ALA A 83 12.30 -7.89 4.97
C ALA A 83 13.40 -8.07 3.92
N GLN A 84 13.59 -7.11 3.00
CA GLN A 84 14.67 -7.12 2.01
C GLN A 84 16.07 -7.17 2.63
N GLN A 85 16.26 -6.54 3.79
CA GLN A 85 17.53 -6.62 4.52
C GLN A 85 17.77 -7.99 5.15
N LEU A 86 16.72 -8.69 5.55
CA LEU A 86 16.81 -10.06 6.09
C LEU A 86 17.07 -11.12 4.99
N GLU A 87 16.81 -10.78 3.73
CA GLU A 87 17.10 -11.66 2.58
C GLU A 87 18.52 -11.52 2.01
N ASN A 88 19.27 -10.48 2.41
CA ASN A 88 20.67 -10.26 2.02
C ASN A 88 21.62 -10.86 3.05
#